data_AF-I1CKN4-F1
#
_entry.id   AF-I1CKN4-F1
#
_cell.length_a   1.000
_cell.length_b   1.000
_cell.length_c   1.000
_cell.angle_alpha   90.00
_cell.angle_beta   90.00
_cell.angle_gamma   90.00
#
_symmetry.space_group_name_H-M   'P 1'
#
loop_
_entity.id
_entity.type
_entity.pdbx_description
1 polymer ?
#
loop_
_entity_poly.entity_id
_entity_poly.type
_entity_poly.pdbx_seq_one_letter_code
_entity_poly.pdbx_strand_id
1 'polypeptide(L)'
;MAVITTPTTKAPSHTILGAISSVRLVNLSIRVPKQHPKAKKAQGGRKRKNPEASKEDVPKGTTSGHYMRFIRETLNILDKYDQMRGFYFIMDNAPIHKQIEDMLNERNRDYKCVFLPPYSPELNPIEQFWALVKHKVRREKLQDTETLQDRIIDAANEVPIEHLRNIIQHSKNQFDNCLNYIPI
;
A
#
# COMPACT_ATOMS: atom_id res chain seq x y z
N MET A 1 13.08 -12.87 34.99
CA MET A 1 12.64 -12.49 33.63
C MET A 1 11.97 -11.14 33.71
N ALA A 2 12.43 -10.13 32.98
CA ALA A 2 11.80 -8.81 32.96
C ALA A 2 10.55 -8.87 32.05
N VAL A 3 9.37 -8.68 32.63
CA VAL A 3 8.12 -8.57 31.87
C VAL A 3 7.99 -7.12 31.41
N ILE A 4 8.29 -6.86 30.14
CA ILE A 4 8.07 -5.55 29.52
C ILE A 4 6.62 -5.50 29.08
N THR A 5 5.81 -4.69 29.76
CA THR A 5 4.44 -4.39 29.35
C THR A 5 4.48 -3.32 28.26
N THR A 6 4.39 -3.72 26.99
CA THR A 6 4.20 -2.77 25.89
C THR A 6 2.76 -2.24 25.92
N PRO A 7 2.54 -0.93 26.12
CA PRO A 7 1.20 -0.37 26.03
C PRO A 7 0.66 -0.56 24.61
N THR A 8 -0.41 -1.34 24.48
CA THR A 8 -1.12 -1.54 23.22
C THR A 8 -2.17 -0.45 23.05
N THR A 9 -1.80 0.63 22.36
CA THR A 9 -2.76 1.63 21.88
C THR A 9 -3.48 1.10 20.64
N LYS A 10 -4.80 0.94 20.70
CA LYS A 10 -5.65 0.69 19.52
C LYS A 10 -5.71 1.94 18.64
N ALA A 11 -4.68 2.15 17.83
CA ALA A 11 -4.64 3.19 16.80
C ALA A 11 -5.38 2.73 15.53
N PRO A 12 -5.95 3.65 14.73
CA PRO A 12 -6.51 3.31 13.43
C PRO A 12 -5.43 2.82 12.47
N SER A 13 -5.60 1.62 11.93
CA SER A 13 -4.75 1.09 10.86
C SER A 13 -4.99 1.85 9.57
N HIS A 14 -3.93 2.34 8.93
CA HIS A 14 -4.00 2.94 7.59
C HIS A 14 -3.73 1.85 6.56
N THR A 15 -4.48 1.84 5.45
CA THR A 15 -4.12 1.01 4.29
C THR A 15 -3.53 1.89 3.20
N ILE A 16 -2.43 1.44 2.62
CA ILE A 16 -1.68 2.19 1.62
C ILE A 16 -1.53 1.29 0.40
N LEU A 17 -1.85 1.82 -0.77
CA LEU A 17 -1.57 1.22 -2.07
C LEU A 17 -0.57 2.11 -2.78
N GLY A 18 0.52 1.54 -3.28
CA GLY A 18 1.55 2.25 -4.01
C GLY A 18 1.87 1.56 -5.32
N ALA A 19 2.23 2.35 -6.32
CA ALA A 19 2.78 1.87 -7.59
C ALA A 19 4.03 2.68 -7.89
N ILE A 20 5.15 2.00 -8.09
CA ILE A 20 6.45 2.63 -8.36
C ILE A 20 6.99 2.19 -9.72
N SER A 21 7.91 2.98 -10.24
CA SER A 21 8.70 2.68 -11.44
C SER A 21 10.16 3.08 -11.19
N SER A 22 11.05 2.75 -12.11
CA SER A 22 12.47 3.15 -12.04
C SER A 22 12.71 4.65 -12.16
N VAL A 23 11.67 5.43 -12.45
CA VAL A 23 11.79 6.88 -12.64
C VAL A 23 11.00 7.68 -11.60
N ARG A 24 9.93 7.13 -11.03
CA ARG A 24 9.07 7.83 -10.07
C ARG A 24 8.14 6.91 -9.28
N LEU A 25 7.62 7.43 -8.18
CA LEU A 25 6.35 7.00 -7.59
C LEU A 25 5.22 7.36 -8.57
N VAL A 26 4.54 6.34 -9.11
CA VAL A 26 3.52 6.51 -10.15
C VAL A 26 2.19 6.92 -9.53
N ASN A 27 1.78 6.24 -8.46
CA ASN A 27 0.55 6.52 -7.74
C ASN A 27 0.67 6.08 -6.28
N LEU A 28 0.02 6.80 -5.38
CA LEU A 28 -0.05 6.53 -3.96
C LEU A 28 -1.47 6.81 -3.46
N SER A 29 -2.12 5.81 -2.87
CA SER A 29 -3.45 5.95 -2.27
C SER A 29 -3.38 5.54 -0.80
N ILE A 30 -3.79 6.43 0.09
CA ILE A 30 -3.84 6.19 1.53
C ILE A 30 -5.30 6.22 1.96
N ARG A 31 -5.69 5.23 2.76
CA ARG A 31 -7.04 5.08 3.27
C ARG A 31 -7.03 4.87 4.78
N VAL A 32 -7.80 5.69 5.46
CA VAL A 32 -8.10 5.55 6.88
C VAL A 32 -9.51 4.94 7.02
N PRO A 33 -9.68 3.81 7.71
CA PRO A 33 -10.99 3.28 8.01
C PRO A 33 -11.82 4.33 8.75
N LYS A 34 -13.06 4.55 8.30
CA LYS A 34 -14.00 5.40 9.04
C LYS A 34 -14.23 4.78 10.43
N GLN A 35 -13.82 5.48 11.49
CA GLN A 35 -14.16 5.06 12.86
C GLN A 35 -15.61 5.42 13.14
N HIS A 36 -16.39 4.52 13.73
CA HIS A 36 -17.69 4.89 14.29
C HIS A 36 -17.49 5.87 15.45
N PRO A 37 -18.33 6.91 15.60
CA PRO A 37 -18.34 7.73 16.80
C PRO A 37 -18.60 6.82 18.01
N LYS A 38 -17.69 6.82 18.98
CA LYS A 38 -17.89 6.11 20.25
C LYS A 38 -19.10 6.74 20.94
N ALA A 39 -20.12 5.94 21.27
CA ALA A 39 -21.23 6.40 22.10
C ALA A 39 -20.68 6.98 23.41
N LYS A 40 -20.86 8.28 23.65
CA LYS A 40 -20.49 8.93 24.90
C LYS A 40 -21.34 8.30 26.01
N LYS A 41 -20.70 7.63 26.99
CA LYS A 41 -21.37 7.33 28.25
C LYS A 41 -21.45 8.63 29.04
N ALA A 42 -22.66 9.17 29.21
CA ALA A 42 -22.89 10.16 30.25
C ALA A 42 -22.62 9.49 31.62
N GLN A 43 -21.90 10.17 32.51
CA GLN A 43 -21.75 9.72 33.89
C GLN A 43 -23.14 9.58 34.53
N GLY A 44 -23.45 8.38 35.03
CA GLY A 44 -24.62 8.14 35.89
C GLY A 44 -25.93 7.66 35.23
N GLY A 45 -25.99 7.40 33.92
CA GLY A 45 -27.26 7.02 33.25
C GLY A 45 -27.31 5.61 32.67
N ARG A 46 -28.36 4.84 33.02
CA ARG A 46 -28.72 3.53 32.44
C ARG A 46 -28.67 3.58 30.90
N LYS A 47 -28.04 2.59 30.24
CA LYS A 47 -28.02 2.45 28.76
C LYS A 47 -29.46 2.48 28.21
N ARG A 48 -29.92 3.62 27.70
CA ARG A 48 -31.10 3.65 26.83
C ARG A 48 -30.63 3.22 25.43
N LYS A 49 -31.15 2.08 24.95
CA LYS A 49 -31.04 1.72 23.53
C LYS A 49 -31.84 2.76 22.74
N ASN A 50 -31.16 3.53 21.89
CA ASN A 50 -31.84 4.27 20.84
C ASN A 50 -32.29 3.23 19.79
N PRO A 51 -33.57 3.21 19.35
CA PRO A 51 -33.99 2.34 18.26
C PRO A 51 -33.44 2.91 16.95
N GLU A 52 -33.01 2.01 16.05
CA GLU A 52 -32.79 2.28 14.62
C GLU A 52 -31.69 3.29 14.25
N ALA A 53 -30.45 2.90 14.46
CA ALA A 53 -29.43 3.14 13.44
C ALA A 53 -29.04 1.75 12.91
N SER A 54 -29.44 1.44 11.68
CA SER A 54 -28.90 0.31 10.95
C SER A 54 -27.38 0.43 11.01
N LYS A 55 -26.72 -0.57 11.63
CA LYS A 55 -25.28 -0.70 11.51
C LYS A 55 -25.03 -1.12 10.06
N GLU A 56 -24.89 -0.16 9.17
CA GLU A 56 -24.22 -0.46 7.90
C GLU A 56 -22.83 -0.99 8.26
N ASP A 57 -22.62 -2.28 8.01
CA ASP A 57 -21.31 -2.92 8.08
C ASP A 57 -20.46 -2.35 6.93
N VAL A 58 -19.94 -1.14 7.14
CA VAL A 58 -18.96 -0.57 6.22
C VAL A 58 -17.73 -1.49 6.28
N PRO A 59 -17.28 -2.05 5.13
CA PRO A 59 -16.19 -3.01 5.11
C PRO A 59 -14.95 -2.47 5.82
N LYS A 60 -14.46 -3.22 6.81
CA LYS A 60 -13.20 -2.93 7.47
C LYS A 60 -12.05 -3.37 6.55
N GLY A 61 -11.35 -2.41 5.96
CA GLY A 61 -10.12 -2.65 5.19
C GLY A 61 -10.24 -2.36 3.69
N THR A 62 -9.29 -2.89 2.93
CA THR A 62 -9.23 -2.73 1.47
C THR A 62 -10.00 -3.86 0.79
N THR A 63 -11.07 -3.51 0.10
CA THR A 63 -11.85 -4.44 -0.73
C THR A 63 -11.25 -4.49 -2.13
N SER A 64 -11.62 -5.52 -2.92
CA SER A 64 -11.23 -5.58 -4.33
C SER A 64 -11.65 -4.34 -5.10
N GLY A 65 -12.82 -3.76 -4.82
CA GLY A 65 -13.26 -2.52 -5.46
C GLY A 65 -12.35 -1.31 -5.18
N HIS A 66 -11.77 -1.24 -3.98
CA HIS A 66 -10.80 -0.19 -3.64
C HIS A 66 -9.50 -0.35 -4.44
N TYR A 67 -9.02 -1.60 -4.56
CA TYR A 67 -7.84 -1.92 -5.36
C TYR A 67 -8.06 -1.66 -6.86
N MET A 68 -9.20 -2.10 -7.42
CA MET A 68 -9.52 -1.87 -8.84
C MET A 68 -9.62 -0.39 -9.19
N ARG A 69 -10.16 0.43 -8.27
CA ARG A 69 -10.13 1.89 -8.42
C ARG A 69 -8.71 2.43 -8.48
N PHE A 70 -7.84 1.99 -7.56
CA PHE A 70 -6.44 2.40 -7.53
C PHE A 70 -5.70 2.03 -8.82
N ILE A 71 -5.90 0.81 -9.35
CA ILE A 71 -5.26 0.43 -10.62
C ILE A 71 -5.80 1.27 -11.77
N ARG A 72 -7.12 1.52 -11.85
CA ARG A 72 -7.70 2.40 -12.88
C ARG A 72 -7.10 3.80 -12.85
N GLU A 73 -6.94 4.40 -11.67
CA GLU A 73 -6.30 5.70 -11.50
C GLU A 73 -4.82 5.66 -11.92
N THR A 74 -4.10 4.59 -11.55
CA THR A 74 -2.70 4.37 -11.94
C THR A 74 -2.55 4.26 -13.46
N LEU A 75 -3.43 3.51 -14.10
CA LEU A 75 -3.49 3.34 -15.55
C LEU A 75 -3.77 4.66 -16.28
N ASN A 76 -4.70 5.47 -15.79
CA ASN A 76 -4.95 6.81 -16.31
C ASN A 76 -3.74 7.75 -16.16
N ILE A 77 -2.93 7.56 -15.12
CA ILE A 77 -1.67 8.31 -14.96
C ILE A 77 -0.67 7.82 -16.00
N LEU A 78 -0.49 6.52 -16.17
CA LEU A 78 0.49 5.93 -17.09
C LEU A 78 0.22 6.31 -18.56
N ASP A 79 -1.05 6.36 -18.99
CA ASP A 79 -1.40 6.74 -20.38
C ASP A 79 -0.97 8.14 -20.77
N LYS A 80 -0.68 9.02 -19.80
CA LYS A 80 -0.17 10.36 -20.06
C LYS A 80 1.31 10.37 -20.46
N TYR A 81 1.98 9.22 -20.36
CA TYR A 81 3.42 9.07 -20.56
C TYR A 81 3.66 8.01 -21.65
N ASP A 82 3.84 8.45 -22.89
CA ASP A 82 4.08 7.55 -24.02
C ASP A 82 5.30 6.64 -23.81
N GLN A 83 6.32 7.12 -23.07
CA GLN A 83 7.51 6.35 -22.73
C GLN A 83 7.26 5.17 -21.78
N MET A 84 6.08 5.09 -21.17
CA MET A 84 5.68 4.00 -20.26
C MET A 84 4.78 2.97 -20.93
N ARG A 85 4.44 3.14 -22.22
CA ARG A 85 3.68 2.14 -22.98
C ARG A 85 4.49 0.84 -23.08
N GLY A 86 3.80 -0.31 -23.01
CA GLY A 86 4.46 -1.62 -23.03
C GLY A 86 5.06 -2.06 -21.68
N PHE A 87 4.90 -1.26 -20.62
CA PHE A 87 5.44 -1.62 -19.31
C PHE A 87 4.67 -2.78 -18.68
N TYR A 88 5.34 -3.48 -17.77
CA TYR A 88 4.80 -4.62 -17.05
C TYR A 88 4.46 -4.22 -15.61
N PHE A 89 3.28 -4.63 -15.15
CA PHE A 89 2.92 -4.62 -13.73
C PHE A 89 3.50 -5.86 -13.07
N ILE A 90 4.48 -5.67 -12.19
CA ILE A 90 5.05 -6.72 -11.36
C ILE A 90 4.32 -6.71 -10.02
N MET A 91 3.73 -7.82 -9.62
CA MET A 91 2.94 -7.96 -8.38
C MET A 91 3.23 -9.29 -7.69
N ASP A 92 3.00 -9.36 -6.39
CA ASP A 92 2.97 -10.64 -5.68
C ASP A 92 1.72 -11.45 -6.07
N ASN A 93 1.59 -12.65 -5.51
CA ASN A 93 0.47 -13.55 -5.82
C ASN A 93 -0.75 -13.34 -4.90
N ALA A 94 -0.94 -12.14 -4.33
CA ALA A 94 -2.09 -11.87 -3.47
C ALA A 94 -3.41 -12.02 -4.27
N PRO A 95 -4.47 -12.63 -3.68
CA PRO A 95 -5.71 -12.91 -4.40
C PRO A 95 -6.38 -11.69 -5.05
N ILE A 96 -6.16 -10.50 -4.49
CA ILE A 96 -6.72 -9.23 -4.98
C ILE A 96 -6.14 -8.83 -6.35
N HIS A 97 -4.95 -9.32 -6.71
CA HIS A 97 -4.30 -8.96 -7.97
C HIS A 97 -4.85 -9.71 -9.17
N LYS A 98 -5.57 -10.83 -9.00
CA LYS A 98 -6.08 -11.64 -10.13
C LYS A 98 -7.00 -10.86 -11.09
N GLN A 99 -7.72 -9.87 -10.58
CA GLN A 99 -8.70 -9.10 -11.35
C GLN A 99 -8.06 -8.05 -12.28
N ILE A 100 -6.76 -7.81 -12.18
CA ILE A 100 -6.08 -6.79 -12.98
C ILE A 100 -5.95 -7.19 -14.45
N GLU A 101 -5.70 -8.47 -14.74
CA GLU A 101 -5.52 -8.95 -16.11
C GLU A 101 -6.78 -8.75 -16.94
N ASP A 102 -7.94 -9.11 -16.40
CA ASP A 102 -9.25 -8.88 -17.02
C ASP A 102 -9.43 -7.40 -17.39
N MET A 103 -9.08 -6.49 -16.47
CA MET A 103 -9.21 -5.05 -16.71
C MET A 103 -8.24 -4.51 -17.76
N LEU A 104 -7.02 -5.05 -17.86
CA LEU A 104 -6.07 -4.67 -18.90
C LEU A 104 -6.57 -5.10 -20.28
N ASN A 105 -7.10 -6.33 -20.37
CA ASN A 105 -7.67 -6.90 -21.59
C ASN A 105 -8.91 -6.13 -22.07
N GLU A 106 -9.85 -5.84 -21.17
CA GLU A 106 -11.09 -5.09 -21.49
C GLU A 106 -10.82 -3.71 -22.10
N ARG A 107 -9.73 -3.06 -21.71
CA ARG A 107 -9.41 -1.69 -22.12
C ARG A 107 -8.46 -1.61 -23.31
N ASN A 108 -8.08 -2.75 -23.88
CA ASN A 108 -7.12 -2.85 -24.99
C ASN A 108 -5.84 -2.01 -24.74
N ARG A 109 -5.31 -2.10 -23.53
CA ARG A 109 -4.10 -1.36 -23.12
C ARG A 109 -2.88 -2.25 -23.31
N ASP A 110 -1.79 -1.67 -23.80
CA ASP A 110 -0.53 -2.37 -24.09
C ASP A 110 0.29 -2.76 -22.83
N TYR A 111 -0.33 -2.89 -21.65
CA TYR A 111 0.35 -3.30 -20.43
C TYR A 111 0.15 -4.80 -20.17
N LYS A 112 1.14 -5.43 -19.54
CA LYS A 112 1.10 -6.85 -19.17
C LYS A 112 1.34 -7.04 -17.67
N CYS A 113 0.92 -8.18 -17.14
CA CYS A 113 1.16 -8.54 -15.74
C CYS A 113 2.24 -9.61 -15.64
N VAL A 114 3.05 -9.51 -14.58
CA VAL A 114 4.00 -10.54 -14.15
C VAL A 114 3.76 -10.78 -12.67
N PHE A 115 3.38 -12.02 -12.34
CA PHE A 115 3.20 -12.44 -10.96
C PHE A 115 4.48 -13.10 -10.46
N LEU A 116 4.96 -12.63 -9.32
CA LEU A 116 6.14 -13.18 -8.68
C LEU A 116 5.86 -14.55 -8.06
N PRO A 117 6.89 -15.41 -7.90
CA PRO A 117 6.78 -16.64 -7.13
C PRO A 117 6.23 -16.39 -5.72
N PRO A 118 5.47 -17.35 -5.16
CA PRO A 118 4.98 -17.24 -3.79
C PRO A 118 6.12 -17.06 -2.78
N TYR A 119 5.91 -16.20 -1.79
CA TYR A 119 6.85 -15.96 -0.68
C TYR A 119 8.23 -15.43 -1.10
N SER A 120 8.32 -14.71 -2.23
CA SER A 120 9.56 -14.09 -2.72
C SER A 120 9.57 -12.56 -2.61
N PRO A 121 9.56 -11.97 -1.40
CA PRO A 121 9.58 -10.52 -1.21
C PRO A 121 10.86 -9.85 -1.77
N GLU A 122 11.97 -10.57 -1.84
CA GLU A 122 13.25 -10.13 -2.41
C GLU A 122 13.13 -9.74 -3.90
N LEU A 123 12.22 -10.41 -4.62
CA LEU A 123 11.93 -10.13 -6.02
C LEU A 123 10.93 -8.98 -6.20
N ASN A 124 10.28 -8.52 -5.12
CA ASN A 124 9.29 -7.46 -5.16
C ASN A 124 9.92 -6.11 -4.78
N PRO A 125 10.20 -5.20 -5.74
CA PRO A 125 10.90 -3.96 -5.46
C PRO A 125 10.14 -3.04 -4.50
N ILE A 126 8.81 -3.14 -4.46
CA ILE A 126 8.00 -2.25 -3.62
C ILE A 126 8.23 -2.51 -2.12
N GLU A 127 8.70 -3.70 -1.73
CA GLU A 127 9.01 -4.02 -0.34
C GLU A 127 10.16 -3.16 0.19
N GLN A 128 11.22 -2.99 -0.62
CA GLN A 128 12.35 -2.13 -0.27
C GLN A 128 11.97 -0.65 -0.29
N PHE A 129 11.13 -0.23 -1.25
CA PHE A 129 10.56 1.11 -1.24
C PHE A 129 9.83 1.39 0.07
N TRP A 130 8.97 0.48 0.53
CA TRP A 130 8.29 0.63 1.81
C TRP A 130 9.25 0.59 3.00
N ALA A 131 10.36 -0.15 2.93
CA ALA A 131 11.39 -0.11 3.97
C ALA A 131 11.99 1.31 4.11
N LEU A 132 12.32 1.98 3.00
CA LEU A 132 12.82 3.36 3.01
C LEU A 132 11.79 4.34 3.58
N VAL A 133 10.54 4.26 3.11
CA VAL A 133 9.45 5.13 3.60
C VAL A 133 9.22 4.92 5.09
N LYS A 134 9.11 3.66 5.55
CA LYS A 134 8.93 3.33 6.98
C LYS A 134 10.09 3.85 7.83
N HIS A 135 11.32 3.70 7.35
CA HIS A 135 12.50 4.21 8.05
C HIS A 135 12.38 5.73 8.25
N LYS A 136 12.04 6.47 7.19
CA LYS A 136 11.88 7.92 7.25
C LYS A 136 10.75 8.37 8.17
N VAL A 137 9.58 7.74 8.09
CA VAL A 137 8.42 8.03 8.96
C VAL A 137 8.73 7.78 10.43
N ARG A 138 9.60 6.81 10.76
CA ARG A 138 9.94 6.45 12.15
C ARG A 138 11.04 7.30 12.78
N ARG A 139 11.82 8.05 11.99
CA ARG A 139 12.98 8.80 12.49
C ARG A 139 12.60 9.90 13.47
N GLU A 140 11.44 10.50 13.30
CA GLU A 140 10.99 11.65 14.08
C GLU A 140 9.61 11.40 14.67
N LYS A 141 9.32 12.05 15.79
CA LYS A 141 7.94 12.09 16.32
C LYS A 141 7.10 12.97 15.39
N LEU A 142 5.86 12.55 15.16
CA LEU A 142 4.88 13.38 14.47
C LEU A 142 4.69 14.67 15.26
N GLN A 143 4.73 15.80 14.55
CA GLN A 143 4.40 17.11 15.08
C GLN A 143 2.87 17.25 15.24
N ASP A 144 2.42 18.12 16.13
CA ASP A 144 0.98 18.36 16.33
C ASP A 144 0.29 18.96 15.09
N THR A 145 1.07 19.52 14.17
CA THR A 145 0.61 20.16 12.93
C THR A 145 0.48 19.23 11.74
N GLU A 146 0.94 17.98 11.82
CA GLU A 146 0.93 17.02 10.70
C GLU A 146 0.16 15.76 11.04
N THR A 147 -0.42 15.12 10.02
CA THR A 147 -0.99 13.78 10.17
C THR A 147 0.02 12.72 9.76
N LEU A 148 -0.18 11.49 10.24
CA LEU A 148 0.59 10.33 9.76
C LEU A 148 0.47 10.17 8.23
N GLN A 149 -0.69 10.50 7.66
CA GLN A 149 -0.90 10.45 6.22
C GLN A 149 0.01 11.43 5.48
N ASP A 150 0.10 12.68 5.94
CA ASP A 150 0.96 13.70 5.33
C ASP A 150 2.42 13.27 5.38
N ARG A 151 2.89 12.82 6.54
CA ARG A 151 4.28 12.34 6.69
C ARG A 151 4.60 11.15 5.77
N ILE A 152 3.64 10.25 5.53
CA ILE A 152 3.82 9.13 4.59
C ILE A 152 3.92 9.64 3.15
N ILE A 153 3.07 10.60 2.76
CA ILE A 153 3.08 11.20 1.42
C ILE A 153 4.42 11.89 1.19
N ASP A 154 4.86 12.72 2.12
CA ASP A 154 6.13 13.44 2.04
C ASP A 154 7.31 12.46 1.99
N ALA A 155 7.32 11.47 2.88
CA ALA A 155 8.37 10.46 2.89
C ALA A 155 8.44 9.65 1.60
N ALA A 156 7.30 9.35 0.97
CA ALA A 156 7.21 8.62 -0.29
C ALA A 156 7.65 9.47 -1.50
N ASN A 157 7.27 10.75 -1.53
CA ASN A 157 7.63 11.67 -2.62
C ASN A 157 9.10 12.11 -2.57
N GLU A 158 9.68 12.16 -1.37
CA GLU A 158 11.09 12.53 -1.18
C GLU A 158 12.06 11.35 -1.39
N VAL A 159 11.60 10.16 -1.80
CA VAL A 159 12.50 9.07 -2.19
C VAL A 159 13.21 9.47 -3.50
N PRO A 160 14.55 9.59 -3.50
CA PRO A 160 15.25 10.01 -4.71
C PRO A 160 15.14 9.00 -5.84
N ILE A 161 15.16 9.47 -7.09
CA ILE A 161 15.05 8.62 -8.28
C ILE A 161 16.15 7.56 -8.33
N GLU A 162 17.37 7.91 -7.90
CA GLU A 162 18.49 6.98 -7.80
C GLU A 162 18.19 5.80 -6.87
N HIS A 163 17.50 6.03 -5.76
CA HIS A 163 17.08 4.96 -4.86
C HIS A 163 16.04 4.04 -5.53
N LEU A 164 15.09 4.60 -6.29
CA LEU A 164 14.11 3.78 -7.03
C LEU A 164 14.81 2.88 -8.07
N ARG A 165 15.80 3.42 -8.79
CA ARG A 165 16.61 2.63 -9.73
C ARG A 165 17.38 1.53 -9.01
N ASN A 166 18.04 1.85 -7.91
CA ASN A 166 18.82 0.90 -7.13
C ASN A 166 17.95 -0.22 -6.56
N ILE A 167 16.77 0.10 -6.04
CA ILE A 167 15.79 -0.89 -5.54
C ILE A 167 15.37 -1.86 -6.64
N ILE A 168 14.99 -1.35 -7.81
CA ILE A 168 14.56 -2.20 -8.93
C ILE A 168 15.74 -3.03 -9.45
N GLN A 169 16.92 -2.43 -9.56
CA GLN A 169 18.12 -3.15 -9.98
C GLN A 169 18.51 -4.24 -8.97
N HIS A 170 18.35 -3.99 -7.67
CA HIS A 170 18.56 -5.01 -6.65
C HIS A 170 17.62 -6.19 -6.85
N SER A 171 16.30 -5.97 -6.92
CA SER A 171 15.35 -7.07 -7.15
C SER A 171 15.62 -7.80 -8.47
N LYS A 172 16.07 -7.10 -9.52
CA LYS A 172 16.50 -7.72 -10.78
C LYS A 172 17.69 -8.68 -10.57
N ASN A 173 18.69 -8.28 -9.80
CA ASN A 173 19.87 -9.11 -9.53
C ASN A 173 19.53 -10.38 -8.72
N GLN A 174 18.43 -10.34 -7.95
CA GLN A 174 17.99 -11.50 -7.18
C GLN A 174 17.37 -12.61 -8.04
N PHE A 175 16.93 -12.32 -9.28
CA PHE A 175 16.40 -13.36 -10.16
C PHE A 175 17.45 -14.43 -10.49
N ASP A 176 18.69 -14.02 -10.75
CA ASP A 176 19.77 -14.98 -11.03
C ASP A 176 20.06 -15.86 -9.81
N ASN A 177 20.05 -15.27 -8.61
CA ASN A 177 20.21 -16.03 -7.37
C ASN A 177 19.07 -17.03 -7.17
N CYS A 178 17.83 -16.63 -7.39
CA CYS A 178 16.67 -17.52 -7.34
C CYS A 178 16.76 -18.68 -8.35
N LEU A 179 17.12 -18.38 -9.61
CA LEU A 179 17.23 -19.38 -10.67
C LEU A 179 18.34 -20.40 -10.40
N ASN A 180 19.41 -19.98 -9.71
CA ASN A 180 20.55 -20.81 -9.37
C ASN A 180 20.47 -21.42 -7.96
N TYR A 181 19.33 -21.30 -7.26
CA TYR A 181 19.13 -21.79 -5.89
C TYR A 181 20.15 -21.26 -4.87
N ILE A 182 20.64 -20.04 -5.09
CA ILE A 182 21.53 -19.34 -4.17
C ILE A 182 20.66 -18.69 -3.08
N PRO A 183 20.98 -18.90 -1.78
CA PRO A 183 20.26 -18.23 -0.69
C PRO A 183 20.35 -16.70 -0.79
N ILE A 184 19.23 -16.03 -0.50
CA ILE A 184 19.04 -14.58 -0.58
C ILE A 184 18.76 -13.99 0.80
#